data_AF-Q9L9W5-F1
#
_entry.id   AF-Q9L9W5-F1
#
_cell.length_a   1.000
_cell.length_b   1.000
_cell.length_c   1.000
_cell.angle_alpha   90.00
_cell.angle_beta   90.00
_cell.angle_gamma   90.00
#
_symmetry.space_group_name_H-M   'P 1'
#
loop_
_entity.id
_entity.type
_entity.pdbx_description
1 polymer ?
#
loop_
_entity_poly.entity_id
_entity_poly.type
_entity_poly.pdbx_seq_one_letter_code
_entity_poly.pdbx_strand_id
1 'polypeptide(L)'
;MSKSKKELFLELVQPDKNGVSRWVSAIEFIGKYQGLQLGNGGSWCRNNSSLAKEFKLEFDKRQTPGNSIDRIRLNGYNTRCVFNQSIRQDIKNYYSQQCCAMCGVHGNSENTQIEIDHKDGRKDDLRVSDLNTQTFDDFQALCKACNDKKRQICKKCKESGYRFDATKIPGNPYPFYEGEFEYDGCVGCYQYDPIQYRKTCNDRIFNEGYQKGYDEGYQIGYNQKTTL
;
A
#
# COMPACT_ATOMS: atom_id res chain seq x y z
N MET A 1 -6.15 -25.87 -24.50
CA MET A 1 -5.88 -24.71 -23.61
C MET A 1 -4.56 -24.96 -22.89
N SER A 2 -3.71 -23.94 -22.74
CA SER A 2 -2.47 -24.06 -21.94
C SER A 2 -2.82 -24.04 -20.45
N LYS A 3 -2.23 -24.94 -19.65
CA LYS A 3 -2.43 -24.95 -18.20
C LYS A 3 -1.88 -23.67 -17.58
N SER A 4 -2.59 -23.11 -16.62
CA SER A 4 -2.10 -22.01 -15.79
C SER A 4 -0.91 -22.45 -14.95
N LYS A 5 -0.09 -21.49 -14.49
CA LYS A 5 1.04 -21.77 -13.59
C LYS A 5 0.59 -22.42 -12.28
N LYS A 6 -0.59 -22.06 -11.77
CA LYS A 6 -1.19 -22.69 -10.59
C LYS A 6 -1.45 -24.18 -10.85
N GLU A 7 -2.11 -24.52 -11.96
CA GLU A 7 -2.42 -25.91 -12.31
C GLU A 7 -1.16 -26.74 -12.55
N LEU A 8 -0.17 -26.18 -13.24
CA LEU A 8 1.12 -26.83 -13.45
C LEU A 8 1.84 -27.13 -12.13
N PHE A 9 1.81 -26.19 -11.18
CA PHE A 9 2.42 -26.42 -9.87
C PHE A 9 1.67 -27.47 -9.06
N LEU A 10 0.34 -27.42 -9.05
CA LEU A 10 -0.48 -28.44 -8.37
C LEU A 10 -0.27 -29.84 -8.93
N GLU A 11 -0.11 -29.96 -10.26
CA GLU A 11 0.24 -31.22 -10.92
C GLU A 11 1.61 -31.75 -10.48
N LEU A 12 2.59 -30.87 -10.27
CA LEU A 12 3.95 -31.24 -9.86
C LEU A 12 4.03 -31.65 -8.38
N VAL A 13 3.28 -30.94 -7.52
CA VAL A 13 3.44 -31.06 -6.05
C VAL A 13 2.48 -32.06 -5.43
N GLN A 14 1.37 -32.37 -6.11
CA GLN A 14 0.35 -33.36 -5.73
C GLN A 14 0.01 -33.31 -4.23
N PRO A 15 -0.66 -32.25 -3.76
CA PRO A 15 -0.93 -32.07 -2.35
C PRO A 15 -1.86 -33.17 -1.81
N ASP A 16 -1.69 -33.49 -0.52
CA ASP A 16 -2.54 -34.43 0.19
C ASP A 16 -3.94 -33.86 0.48
N LYS A 17 -4.79 -34.66 1.14
CA LYS A 17 -6.15 -34.26 1.55
C LYS A 17 -6.20 -33.02 2.46
N ASN A 18 -5.09 -32.67 3.10
CA ASN A 18 -5.00 -31.50 3.98
C ASN A 18 -4.45 -30.27 3.22
N GLY A 19 -4.10 -30.41 1.94
CA GLY A 19 -3.49 -29.37 1.13
C GLY A 19 -1.97 -29.23 1.35
N VAL A 20 -1.31 -30.23 1.93
CA VAL A 20 0.14 -30.23 2.19
C VAL A 20 0.87 -30.93 1.06
N SER A 21 1.96 -30.35 0.58
CA SER A 21 2.80 -30.95 -0.46
C SER A 21 4.21 -31.23 -0.01
N ARG A 22 4.95 -32.04 -0.78
CA ARG A 22 6.41 -32.12 -0.67
C ARG A 22 7.06 -30.77 -0.98
N TRP A 23 8.30 -30.62 -0.53
CA TRP A 23 9.18 -29.56 -1.03
C TRP A 23 9.53 -29.83 -2.49
N VAL A 24 9.40 -28.79 -3.31
CA VAL A 24 9.81 -28.79 -4.72
C VAL A 24 10.91 -27.76 -4.89
N SER A 25 12.04 -28.17 -5.45
CA SER A 25 13.16 -27.26 -5.71
C SER A 25 12.96 -26.46 -6.99
N ALA A 26 13.49 -25.24 -7.02
CA ALA A 26 13.49 -24.39 -8.21
C ALA A 26 14.16 -25.07 -9.42
N ILE A 27 15.09 -26.01 -9.20
CA ILE A 27 15.74 -26.79 -10.27
C ILE A 27 14.80 -27.80 -10.93
N GLU A 28 13.67 -28.15 -10.30
CA GLU A 28 12.64 -29.03 -10.88
C GLU A 28 11.78 -28.29 -11.92
N PHE A 29 11.89 -26.97 -12.03
CA PHE A 29 11.17 -26.15 -13.01
C PHE A 29 11.85 -26.20 -14.39
N ILE A 30 11.87 -27.40 -14.96
CA ILE A 30 12.41 -27.73 -16.28
C ILE A 30 11.33 -28.38 -17.17
N GLY A 31 11.58 -28.43 -18.49
CA GLY A 31 10.67 -29.05 -19.45
C GLY A 31 9.26 -28.45 -19.37
N LYS A 32 8.24 -29.30 -19.15
CA LYS A 32 6.84 -28.84 -19.02
C LYS A 32 6.60 -27.85 -17.87
N TYR A 33 7.48 -27.80 -16.88
CA TYR A 33 7.38 -26.89 -15.73
C TYR A 33 8.24 -25.65 -15.85
N GLN A 34 8.91 -25.42 -16.99
CA GLN A 34 9.79 -24.26 -17.18
C GLN A 34 9.07 -22.92 -16.95
N GLY A 35 7.77 -22.83 -17.24
CA GLY A 35 6.96 -21.64 -16.96
C GLY A 35 6.84 -21.28 -15.46
N LEU A 36 7.21 -22.19 -14.56
CA LEU A 36 7.24 -21.98 -13.10
C LEU A 36 8.54 -21.36 -12.59
N GLN A 37 9.55 -21.20 -13.45
CA GLN A 37 10.83 -20.59 -13.06
C GLN A 37 10.64 -19.27 -12.31
N LEU A 38 11.36 -19.15 -11.20
CA LEU A 38 11.26 -18.06 -10.26
C LEU A 38 12.16 -16.92 -10.73
N GLY A 39 11.61 -16.06 -11.58
CA GLY A 39 12.21 -14.75 -11.86
C GLY A 39 12.03 -13.78 -10.69
N ASN A 40 12.23 -12.48 -10.94
CA ASN A 40 12.11 -11.46 -9.89
C ASN A 40 10.75 -11.50 -9.16
N GLY A 41 10.80 -11.96 -7.91
CA GLY A 41 9.68 -12.01 -6.99
C GLY A 41 8.63 -13.09 -7.23
N GLY A 42 8.82 -14.09 -8.10
CA GLY A 42 7.95 -15.27 -8.19
C GLY A 42 6.46 -14.96 -8.41
N SER A 43 6.10 -14.33 -9.53
CA SER A 43 4.78 -13.74 -9.78
C SER A 43 3.56 -14.62 -9.47
N TRP A 44 3.67 -15.93 -9.68
CA TRP A 44 2.59 -16.90 -9.49
C TRP A 44 2.50 -17.49 -8.08
N CYS A 45 3.50 -17.25 -7.22
CA CYS A 45 3.56 -17.75 -5.84
C CYS A 45 3.68 -16.61 -4.81
N ARG A 46 3.41 -15.36 -5.16
CA ARG A 46 3.35 -14.24 -4.20
C ARG A 46 2.15 -14.38 -3.25
N ASN A 47 2.18 -13.67 -2.11
CA ASN A 47 1.12 -13.70 -1.07
C ASN A 47 -0.31 -13.36 -1.56
N ASN A 48 -0.49 -12.77 -2.75
CA ASN A 48 -1.80 -12.47 -3.33
C ASN A 48 -2.08 -13.22 -4.65
N SER A 49 -1.21 -14.17 -4.99
CA SER A 49 -1.40 -15.04 -6.16
C SER A 49 -2.64 -15.92 -5.99
N SER A 50 -3.19 -16.41 -7.11
CA SER A 50 -4.29 -17.39 -7.08
C SER A 50 -3.95 -18.62 -6.24
N LEU A 51 -2.68 -19.03 -6.24
CA LEU A 51 -2.21 -20.14 -5.41
C LEU A 51 -2.23 -19.79 -3.91
N ALA A 52 -1.74 -18.61 -3.52
CA ALA A 52 -1.71 -18.17 -2.11
C ALA A 52 -3.10 -17.88 -1.53
N LYS A 53 -4.10 -17.63 -2.38
CA LYS A 53 -5.50 -17.50 -1.95
C LYS A 53 -6.10 -18.81 -1.45
N GLU A 54 -5.64 -19.95 -1.99
CA GLU A 54 -6.17 -21.26 -1.64
C GLU A 54 -5.27 -22.06 -0.70
N PHE A 55 -3.95 -21.84 -0.77
CA PHE A 55 -2.97 -22.60 0.00
C PHE A 55 -2.02 -21.69 0.78
N LYS A 56 -1.56 -22.15 1.93
CA LYS A 56 -0.45 -21.55 2.66
C LYS A 56 0.85 -21.94 1.96
N LEU A 57 1.63 -20.95 1.56
CA LEU A 57 2.90 -21.16 0.88
C LEU A 57 4.07 -21.03 1.84
N GLU A 58 5.00 -21.97 1.77
CA GLU A 58 6.28 -21.88 2.46
C GLU A 58 7.44 -21.87 1.48
N PHE A 59 8.43 -21.05 1.81
CA PHE A 59 9.61 -20.82 0.99
C PHE A 59 10.86 -21.15 1.78
N ASP A 60 11.72 -21.96 1.20
CA ASP A 60 13.09 -22.14 1.66
C ASP A 60 14.01 -21.25 0.82
N LYS A 61 14.85 -20.47 1.51
CA LYS A 61 15.80 -19.50 0.94
C LYS A 61 17.21 -19.66 1.53
N ARG A 62 17.47 -20.79 2.18
CA ARG A 62 18.69 -20.98 3.00
C ARG A 62 19.87 -21.51 2.18
N GLN A 63 19.65 -21.99 0.96
CA GLN A 63 20.70 -22.63 0.15
C GLN A 63 21.42 -21.62 -0.73
N THR A 64 20.70 -20.75 -1.42
CA THR A 64 21.30 -19.72 -2.27
C THR A 64 21.50 -18.42 -1.49
N PRO A 65 22.71 -17.81 -1.51
CA PRO A 65 22.92 -16.48 -0.91
C PRO A 65 21.95 -15.43 -1.48
N GLY A 66 21.34 -14.64 -0.61
CA GLY A 66 20.43 -13.56 -0.97
C GLY A 66 18.95 -13.89 -0.71
N ASN A 67 18.05 -13.37 -1.56
CA ASN A 67 16.60 -13.46 -1.39
C ASN A 67 15.92 -14.49 -2.31
N SER A 68 16.74 -15.24 -3.06
CA SER A 68 16.31 -16.28 -3.99
C SER A 68 15.55 -17.38 -3.26
N ILE A 69 14.56 -17.94 -3.93
CA ILE A 69 13.76 -19.06 -3.41
C ILE A 69 14.36 -20.35 -3.94
N ASP A 70 14.83 -21.20 -3.05
CA ASP A 70 15.42 -22.50 -3.37
C ASP A 70 14.35 -23.57 -3.52
N ARG A 71 13.38 -23.57 -2.60
CA ARG A 71 12.30 -24.57 -2.57
C ARG A 71 10.97 -23.95 -2.14
N ILE A 72 9.88 -24.54 -2.64
CA ILE A 72 8.50 -24.14 -2.33
C ILE A 72 7.71 -25.37 -1.91
N ARG A 73 6.83 -25.23 -0.92
CA ARG A 73 5.77 -26.22 -0.62
C ARG A 73 4.44 -25.57 -0.29
N LEU A 74 3.38 -26.36 -0.44
CA LEU A 74 2.06 -26.08 0.14
C LEU A 74 2.04 -26.62 1.57
N ASN A 75 1.58 -25.82 2.53
CA ASN A 75 1.42 -26.19 3.94
C ASN A 75 -0.03 -26.07 4.40
N GLY A 76 -0.92 -26.68 3.63
CA GLY A 76 -2.35 -26.73 3.89
C GLY A 76 -3.16 -25.59 3.28
N TYR A 77 -4.47 -25.66 3.45
CA TYR A 77 -5.40 -24.67 2.90
C TYR A 77 -5.30 -23.32 3.62
N ASN A 78 -5.46 -22.24 2.85
CA ASN A 78 -5.60 -20.90 3.40
C ASN A 78 -7.06 -20.67 3.81
N THR A 79 -7.29 -20.43 5.09
CA THR A 79 -8.63 -20.17 5.66
C THR A 79 -8.91 -18.68 5.86
N ARG A 80 -7.95 -17.80 5.54
CA ARG A 80 -8.08 -16.36 5.71
C ARG A 80 -8.73 -15.74 4.49
N CYS A 81 -9.65 -14.81 4.71
CA CYS A 81 -10.19 -13.97 3.64
C CYS A 81 -9.05 -13.10 3.07
N VAL A 82 -8.74 -13.25 1.79
CA VAL A 82 -7.67 -12.47 1.13
C VAL A 82 -8.28 -11.23 0.52
N PHE A 83 -7.81 -10.06 0.96
CA PHE A 83 -8.23 -8.77 0.40
C PHE A 83 -8.03 -8.75 -1.13
N ASN A 84 -9.12 -8.53 -1.86
CA ASN A 84 -9.11 -8.40 -3.30
C ASN A 84 -8.60 -7.01 -3.68
N GLN A 85 -7.47 -6.97 -4.38
CA GLN A 85 -6.83 -5.71 -4.79
C GLN A 85 -7.29 -5.21 -6.15
N SER A 86 -8.27 -5.90 -6.75
CA SER A 86 -8.83 -5.49 -8.04
C SER A 86 -9.54 -4.15 -7.87
N ILE A 87 -9.25 -3.23 -8.78
CA ILE A 87 -9.87 -1.91 -8.83
C ILE A 87 -10.85 -1.88 -10.00
N ARG A 88 -12.04 -1.30 -9.80
CA ARG A 88 -13.06 -1.10 -10.84
C ARG A 88 -12.51 -0.29 -12.01
N GLN A 89 -12.94 -0.61 -13.23
CA GLN A 89 -12.30 -0.12 -14.44
C GLN A 89 -12.50 1.39 -14.68
N ASP A 90 -13.67 1.93 -14.34
CA ASP A 90 -13.97 3.36 -14.37
C ASP A 90 -13.06 4.17 -13.45
N ILE A 91 -12.79 3.68 -12.23
CA ILE A 91 -11.87 4.29 -11.28
C ILE A 91 -10.44 4.30 -11.85
N LYS A 92 -10.01 3.18 -12.44
CA LYS A 92 -8.70 3.12 -13.13
C LYS A 92 -8.60 4.14 -14.24
N ASN A 93 -9.65 4.25 -15.07
CA ASN A 93 -9.68 5.18 -16.19
C ASN A 93 -9.66 6.65 -15.73
N TYR A 94 -10.32 6.96 -14.62
CA TYR A 94 -10.32 8.30 -14.05
C TYR A 94 -8.93 8.69 -13.51
N TYR A 95 -8.32 7.84 -12.67
CA TYR A 95 -7.05 8.16 -12.02
C TYR A 95 -5.83 8.03 -12.93
N SER A 96 -5.88 7.24 -14.01
CA SER A 96 -4.77 7.14 -14.97
C SER A 96 -4.47 8.46 -15.70
N GLN A 97 -5.45 9.37 -15.73
CA GLN A 97 -5.33 10.70 -16.33
C GLN A 97 -4.88 11.77 -15.32
N GLN A 98 -4.74 11.42 -14.03
CA GLN A 98 -4.38 12.35 -12.97
C GLN A 98 -2.89 12.33 -12.66
N CYS A 99 -2.33 13.48 -12.27
CA CYS A 99 -0.98 13.55 -11.75
C CYS A 99 -0.83 12.81 -10.41
N CYS A 100 0.38 12.37 -10.10
CA CYS A 100 0.73 11.78 -8.81
C CYS A 100 0.33 12.72 -7.67
N ALA A 101 -0.53 12.26 -6.76
CA ALA A 101 -1.00 13.04 -5.62
C ALA A 101 0.14 13.49 -4.68
N MET A 102 1.25 12.77 -4.64
CA MET A 102 2.39 13.11 -3.78
C MET A 102 3.36 14.11 -4.41
N CYS A 103 3.62 14.03 -5.72
CA CYS A 103 4.70 14.79 -6.35
C CYS A 103 4.33 15.50 -7.66
N GLY A 104 3.09 15.40 -8.12
CA GLY A 104 2.59 16.11 -9.31
C GLY A 104 3.06 15.55 -10.66
N VAL A 105 3.88 14.51 -10.67
CA VAL A 105 4.37 13.90 -11.92
C VAL A 105 3.28 13.11 -12.62
N HIS A 106 3.21 13.22 -13.95
CA HIS A 106 2.50 12.33 -14.87
C HIS A 106 3.45 12.03 -16.02
N GLY A 107 3.97 10.80 -16.10
CA GLY A 107 4.99 10.45 -17.10
C GLY A 107 4.90 9.00 -17.52
N ASN A 108 5.71 8.64 -18.52
CA ASN A 108 5.71 7.30 -19.13
C ASN A 108 6.98 6.50 -18.80
N SER A 109 7.89 7.03 -17.97
CA SER A 109 9.07 6.28 -17.54
C SER A 109 8.72 5.33 -16.39
N GLU A 110 9.54 4.31 -16.16
CA GLU A 110 9.28 3.28 -15.13
C GLU A 110 8.87 3.88 -13.78
N ASN A 111 9.57 4.93 -13.33
CA ASN A 111 9.33 5.53 -12.02
C ASN A 111 8.25 6.64 -12.03
N THR A 112 7.88 7.13 -13.21
CA THR A 112 6.94 8.25 -13.37
C THR A 112 5.56 7.81 -13.86
N GLN A 113 5.43 6.57 -14.34
CA GLN A 113 4.14 5.97 -14.69
C GLN A 113 3.17 6.00 -13.51
N ILE A 114 1.92 6.37 -13.80
CA ILE A 114 0.85 6.42 -12.81
C ILE A 114 0.34 5.02 -12.51
N GLU A 115 0.27 4.71 -11.22
CA GLU A 115 -0.39 3.55 -10.65
C GLU A 115 -1.56 4.03 -9.79
N ILE A 116 -2.67 3.31 -9.85
CA ILE A 116 -3.84 3.56 -9.01
C ILE A 116 -3.66 2.75 -7.74
N ASP A 117 -3.55 3.43 -6.60
CA ASP A 117 -3.31 2.81 -5.31
C ASP A 117 -4.46 3.07 -4.33
N HIS A 118 -4.64 2.16 -3.38
CA HIS A 118 -5.67 2.28 -2.34
C HIS A 118 -5.21 3.32 -1.31
N LYS A 119 -6.07 4.25 -0.89
CA LYS A 119 -5.74 5.19 0.19
C LYS A 119 -5.44 4.46 1.50
N ASP A 120 -6.27 3.48 1.86
CA ASP A 120 -5.98 2.56 2.96
C ASP A 120 -4.80 1.63 2.61
N GLY A 121 -3.62 1.97 3.15
CA GLY A 121 -2.40 1.19 2.95
C GLY A 121 -2.34 -0.11 3.74
N ARG A 122 -3.17 -0.29 4.78
CA ARG A 122 -3.23 -1.55 5.55
C ARG A 122 -4.26 -2.52 4.98
N LYS A 123 -5.24 -2.00 4.22
CA LYS A 123 -6.32 -2.76 3.57
C LYS A 123 -7.21 -3.45 4.62
N ASP A 124 -7.53 -2.68 5.65
CA ASP A 124 -8.36 -3.12 6.76
C ASP A 124 -9.85 -2.89 6.45
N ASP A 125 -10.19 -1.93 5.57
CA ASP A 125 -11.57 -1.75 5.07
C ASP A 125 -11.96 -2.83 4.04
N LEU A 126 -12.58 -3.91 4.52
CA LEU A 126 -13.03 -5.02 3.68
C LEU A 126 -14.11 -4.64 2.66
N ARG A 127 -14.82 -3.51 2.83
CA ARG A 127 -15.76 -3.02 1.82
C ARG A 127 -15.02 -2.81 0.50
N VAL A 128 -13.87 -2.15 0.52
CA VAL A 128 -13.09 -1.84 -0.70
C VAL A 128 -12.64 -3.09 -1.46
N SER A 129 -12.61 -4.25 -0.80
CA SER A 129 -12.35 -5.55 -1.45
C SER A 129 -13.48 -5.98 -2.40
N ASP A 130 -14.71 -5.47 -2.23
CA ASP A 130 -15.83 -5.69 -3.15
C ASP A 130 -15.89 -4.57 -4.20
N LEU A 131 -15.72 -4.94 -5.46
CA LEU A 131 -15.78 -4.05 -6.63
C LEU A 131 -17.07 -3.22 -6.71
N ASN A 132 -18.20 -3.76 -6.22
CA ASN A 132 -19.49 -3.07 -6.29
C ASN A 132 -19.59 -1.91 -5.29
N THR A 133 -18.81 -1.96 -4.22
CA THR A 133 -18.86 -0.98 -3.14
C THR A 133 -17.72 0.03 -3.18
N GLN A 134 -16.80 -0.14 -4.13
CA GLN A 134 -15.70 0.79 -4.39
C GLN A 134 -16.21 2.17 -4.82
N THR A 135 -15.61 3.20 -4.25
CA THR A 135 -15.83 4.61 -4.56
C THR A 135 -14.54 5.26 -5.06
N PHE A 136 -14.62 6.44 -5.68
CA PHE A 136 -13.42 7.15 -6.10
C PHE A 136 -12.53 7.52 -4.91
N ASP A 137 -13.12 7.89 -3.77
CA ASP A 137 -12.40 8.31 -2.57
C ASP A 137 -11.56 7.21 -1.92
N ASP A 138 -11.78 5.95 -2.28
CA ASP A 138 -10.96 4.82 -1.83
C ASP A 138 -9.56 4.79 -2.45
N PHE A 139 -9.35 5.56 -3.53
CA PHE A 139 -8.16 5.47 -4.37
C PHE A 139 -7.45 6.80 -4.57
N GLN A 140 -6.20 6.72 -5.02
CA GLN A 140 -5.38 7.87 -5.41
C GLN A 140 -4.43 7.48 -6.55
N ALA A 141 -4.11 8.45 -7.40
CA ALA A 141 -3.07 8.32 -8.40
C ALA A 141 -1.69 8.57 -7.78
N LEU A 142 -0.77 7.60 -7.90
CA LEU A 142 0.61 7.74 -7.46
C LEU A 142 1.54 7.30 -8.58
N CYS A 143 2.63 8.03 -8.82
CA CYS A 143 3.68 7.46 -9.67
C CYS A 143 4.32 6.26 -8.99
N LYS A 144 4.85 5.30 -9.76
CA LYS A 144 5.46 4.06 -9.24
C LYS A 144 6.43 4.33 -8.08
N ALA A 145 7.30 5.33 -8.21
CA ALA A 145 8.26 5.68 -7.14
C ALA A 145 7.57 6.12 -5.83
N CYS A 146 6.51 6.92 -5.91
CA CYS A 146 5.73 7.32 -4.74
C CYS A 146 4.92 6.15 -4.17
N ASN A 147 4.37 5.28 -5.01
CA ASN A 147 3.67 4.08 -4.56
C ASN A 147 4.60 3.12 -3.81
N ASP A 148 5.80 2.88 -4.34
CA ASP A 148 6.81 2.05 -3.67
C ASP A 148 7.26 2.67 -2.33
N LYS A 149 7.41 4.00 -2.26
CA LYS A 149 7.67 4.72 -1.00
C LYS A 149 6.53 4.54 0.01
N LYS A 150 5.28 4.75 -0.42
CA LYS A 150 4.09 4.55 0.42
C LYS A 150 4.06 3.14 0.99
N ARG A 151 4.32 2.12 0.17
CA ARG A 151 4.38 0.72 0.61
C ARG A 151 5.38 0.50 1.74
N GLN A 152 6.60 1.05 1.64
CA GLN A 152 7.61 0.91 2.70
C GLN A 152 7.20 1.64 3.97
N ILE A 153 6.59 2.81 3.85
CA ILE A 153 6.10 3.58 5.00
C ILE A 153 4.96 2.85 5.71
N CYS A 154 3.97 2.36 4.97
CA CYS A 154 2.83 1.61 5.51
C CYS A 154 3.28 0.30 6.17
N LYS A 155 4.32 -0.37 5.63
CA LYS A 155 4.91 -1.55 6.25
C LYS A 155 5.47 -1.24 7.65
N LYS A 156 6.28 -0.18 7.77
CA LYS A 156 6.82 0.27 9.06
C LYS A 156 5.71 0.65 10.04
N CYS A 157 4.70 1.37 9.56
CA CYS A 157 3.52 1.72 10.37
C CYS A 157 2.83 0.47 10.93
N LYS A 158 2.62 -0.56 10.10
CA LYS A 158 2.01 -1.84 10.54
C LYS A 158 2.88 -2.59 11.55
N GLU A 159 4.20 -2.55 11.40
CA GLU A 159 5.14 -3.22 12.30
C GLU A 159 5.28 -2.49 13.65
N SER A 160 5.30 -1.16 13.65
CA SER A 160 5.48 -0.37 14.87
C SER A 160 4.18 -0.11 15.63
N GLY A 161 3.03 -0.11 14.95
CA GLY A 161 1.78 0.39 15.52
C GLY A 161 1.67 1.92 15.52
N TYR A 162 2.61 2.64 14.91
CA TYR A 162 2.63 4.11 14.88
C TYR A 162 2.57 4.66 13.45
N ARG A 163 1.77 5.70 13.25
CA ARG A 163 1.60 6.40 11.97
C ARG A 163 2.90 7.08 11.53
N PHE A 164 2.98 7.36 10.22
CA PHE A 164 4.11 8.08 9.65
C PHE A 164 4.00 9.58 9.93
N ASP A 165 4.98 10.10 10.64
CA ASP A 165 5.18 11.54 10.83
C ASP A 165 5.47 12.26 9.49
N ALA A 166 4.49 13.02 9.00
CA ALA A 166 4.61 13.74 7.74
C ALA A 166 5.62 14.89 7.77
N THR A 167 6.03 15.39 8.94
CA THR A 167 7.04 16.46 9.07
C THR A 167 8.44 16.02 8.63
N LYS A 168 8.66 14.70 8.51
CA LYS A 168 9.87 14.12 7.90
C LYS A 168 10.03 14.47 6.42
N ILE A 169 8.96 14.93 5.78
CA ILE A 169 9.04 15.55 4.45
C ILE A 169 9.25 17.05 4.69
N PRO A 170 10.40 17.62 4.30
CA PRO A 170 10.67 19.04 4.52
C PRO A 170 9.56 19.93 3.95
N GLY A 171 9.14 20.92 4.74
CA GLY A 171 8.06 21.84 4.38
C GLY A 171 6.66 21.41 4.82
N ASN A 172 6.46 20.17 5.27
CA ASN A 172 5.20 19.76 5.88
C ASN A 172 5.08 20.33 7.31
N PRO A 173 4.01 21.08 7.62
CA PRO A 173 3.88 21.79 8.90
C PRO A 173 3.46 20.88 10.07
N TYR A 174 2.73 19.79 9.80
CA TYR A 174 2.12 18.96 10.83
C TYR A 174 2.41 17.47 10.56
N PRO A 175 2.43 16.61 11.58
CA PRO A 175 2.65 15.18 11.37
C PRO A 175 1.45 14.52 10.68
N PHE A 176 0.24 15.00 10.97
CA PHE A 176 -1.04 14.47 10.50
C PHE A 176 -2.02 15.62 10.23
N TYR A 177 -2.99 15.38 9.34
CA TYR A 177 -4.13 16.27 9.21
C TYR A 177 -5.29 15.91 10.14
N GLU A 178 -5.26 14.74 10.78
CA GLU A 178 -6.23 14.28 11.77
C GLU A 178 -5.66 13.09 12.57
N GLY A 179 -6.08 12.93 13.82
CA GLY A 179 -5.66 11.84 14.69
C GLY A 179 -4.23 11.96 15.22
N GLU A 180 -3.76 10.88 15.84
CA GLU A 180 -2.55 10.86 16.66
C GLU A 180 -1.46 9.93 16.10
N PHE A 181 -0.32 9.85 16.79
CA PHE A 181 0.77 8.96 16.41
C PHE A 181 0.41 7.48 16.52
N GLU A 182 -0.33 7.08 17.56
CA GLU A 182 -0.76 5.70 17.73
C GLU A 182 -1.76 5.34 16.63
N TYR A 183 -1.63 4.14 16.08
CA TYR A 183 -2.48 3.73 14.98
C TYR A 183 -3.90 3.36 15.43
N ASP A 184 -4.85 4.15 14.99
CA ASP A 184 -6.31 3.94 15.08
C ASP A 184 -6.98 3.91 13.69
N GLY A 185 -6.20 4.04 12.61
CA GLY A 185 -6.70 4.09 11.23
C GLY A 185 -5.73 4.79 10.28
N CYS A 186 -6.05 4.81 8.99
CA CYS A 186 -5.25 5.55 8.00
C CYS A 186 -5.72 7.01 7.80
N VAL A 187 -6.98 7.32 8.09
CA VAL A 187 -7.54 8.68 7.96
C VAL A 187 -6.75 9.64 8.84
N GLY A 188 -6.25 10.73 8.25
CA GLY A 188 -5.38 11.72 8.91
C GLY A 188 -3.91 11.62 8.51
N CYS A 189 -3.47 10.49 7.97
CA CYS A 189 -2.09 10.30 7.53
C CYS A 189 -1.83 10.94 6.16
N TYR A 190 -0.67 11.58 5.97
CA TYR A 190 -0.23 12.09 4.66
C TYR A 190 -0.27 11.03 3.56
N GLN A 191 0.08 9.78 3.89
CA GLN A 191 0.10 8.69 2.90
C GLN A 191 -1.31 8.25 2.49
N TYR A 192 -2.31 8.47 3.34
CA TYR A 192 -3.71 8.13 3.05
C TYR A 192 -4.28 9.11 2.02
N ASP A 193 -4.14 10.40 2.26
CA ASP A 193 -4.59 11.42 1.32
C ASP A 193 -3.67 12.66 1.34
N PRO A 194 -2.66 12.72 0.45
CA PRO A 194 -1.75 13.87 0.36
C PRO A 194 -2.47 15.18 -0.01
N ILE A 195 -3.60 15.10 -0.73
CA ILE A 195 -4.35 16.27 -1.17
C ILE A 195 -5.14 16.84 0.01
N GLN A 196 -5.88 15.98 0.72
CA GLN A 196 -6.60 16.38 1.93
C GLN A 196 -5.64 16.89 2.99
N TYR A 197 -4.47 16.25 3.16
CA TYR A 197 -3.43 16.74 4.05
C TYR A 197 -3.07 18.20 3.76
N ARG A 198 -2.75 18.53 2.51
CA ARG A 198 -2.37 19.90 2.13
C ARG A 198 -3.49 20.91 2.38
N LYS A 199 -4.74 20.57 2.02
CA LYS A 199 -5.91 21.44 2.25
C LYS A 199 -6.07 21.74 3.74
N THR A 200 -6.23 20.70 4.55
CA THR A 200 -6.46 20.84 6.00
C THR A 200 -5.30 21.57 6.70
N CYS A 201 -4.05 21.28 6.32
CA CYS A 201 -2.89 21.95 6.92
C CYS A 201 -2.83 23.43 6.56
N ASN A 202 -3.14 23.81 5.32
CA ASN A 202 -3.20 25.22 4.91
C ASN A 202 -4.31 25.96 5.65
N ASP A 203 -5.49 25.35 5.79
CA ASP A 203 -6.61 25.94 6.54
C ASP A 203 -6.24 26.14 8.02
N ARG A 204 -5.55 25.17 8.62
CA ARG A 204 -5.02 25.28 10.00
C ARG A 204 -4.03 26.43 10.13
N ILE A 205 -3.04 26.51 9.25
CA ILE A 205 -2.05 27.61 9.25
C ILE A 205 -2.76 28.96 9.15
N PHE A 206 -3.73 29.09 8.25
CA PHE A 206 -4.50 30.32 8.08
C PHE A 206 -5.24 30.70 9.37
N ASN A 207 -5.93 29.75 9.99
CA ASN A 207 -6.70 29.98 11.22
C ASN A 207 -5.79 30.31 12.42
N GLU A 208 -4.66 29.61 12.57
CA GLU A 208 -3.67 29.89 13.61
C GLU A 208 -3.04 31.28 13.43
N GLY A 209 -2.74 31.66 12.18
CA GLY A 209 -2.24 33.00 11.85
C GLY A 209 -3.28 34.08 12.15
N TYR A 210 -4.55 33.84 11.81
CA TYR A 210 -5.65 34.75 12.11
C TYR A 210 -5.86 34.94 13.62
N GLN A 211 -5.86 33.85 14.40
CA GLN A 211 -5.98 33.90 15.86
C GLN A 211 -4.83 34.68 16.51
N LYS A 212 -3.58 34.41 16.11
CA LYS A 212 -2.43 35.16 16.62
C LYS A 212 -2.53 36.66 16.32
N GLY A 213 -2.92 37.02 15.10
CA GLY A 213 -3.12 38.42 14.71
C GLY A 213 -4.23 39.10 15.51
N TYR A 214 -5.32 38.39 15.82
CA TYR A 214 -6.39 38.89 16.68
C TYR A 214 -5.91 39.10 18.12
N ASP A 215 -5.22 38.11 18.70
CA ASP A 215 -4.73 38.18 20.08
C ASP A 215 -3.68 39.29 20.25
N GLU A 216 -2.73 39.42 19.32
CA GLU A 216 -1.74 40.51 19.32
C GLU A 216 -2.40 41.88 19.20
N GLY A 217 -3.38 42.04 18.30
CA GLY A 217 -4.14 43.27 18.14
C GLY A 217 -4.96 43.64 19.38
N TYR A 218 -5.56 42.65 20.05
CA TYR A 218 -6.29 42.84 21.30
C TYR A 218 -5.36 43.28 22.45
N GLN A 219 -4.20 42.64 22.60
CA GLN A 219 -3.22 43.01 23.64
C GLN A 219 -2.67 44.42 23.44
N ILE A 220 -2.36 44.82 22.19
CA ILE A 220 -1.89 46.19 21.89
C ILE A 220 -2.99 47.22 22.21
N GLY A 221 -4.24 46.95 21.82
CA GLY A 221 -5.37 47.84 22.09
C GLY A 221 -5.75 47.95 23.57
N TYR A 222 -5.56 46.87 24.35
CA TYR A 222 -5.77 46.90 25.81
C TYR A 222 -4.69 47.73 26.51
N ASN A 223 -3.42 47.52 26.16
CA ASN A 223 -2.28 48.25 26.74
C ASN A 223 -2.34 49.76 26.47
N GLN A 224 -2.85 50.18 25.30
CA GLN A 224 -3.06 51.59 24.96
C GLN A 224 -4.21 52.26 25.74
N LYS A 225 -5.19 51.49 26.23
CA LYS A 225 -6.32 52.01 27.02
C LYS A 225 -6.02 52.12 28.51
N THR A 226 -5.08 51.34 29.03
CA THR A 226 -4.68 51.34 30.45
C THR A 226 -3.52 52.30 30.78
N THR A 227 -2.99 53.04 29.80
CA THR A 227 -1.91 54.02 29.97
C THR A 227 -2.37 55.49 30.01
N LEU A 228 -3.68 55.73 30.20
CA LEU A 228 -4.26 57.06 30.41
C LEU A 228 -4.70 57.26 31.87
#